data_AF-A0A445MXT9-F1
#
_entry.id   AF-A0A445MXT9-F1
#
_cell.length_a   1.000
_cell.length_b   1.000
_cell.length_c   1.000
_cell.angle_alpha   90.00
_cell.angle_beta   90.00
_cell.angle_gamma   90.00
#
_symmetry.space_group_name_H-M   'P 1'
#
loop_
_entity.id
_entity.type
_entity.pdbx_description
1 polymer ?
#
loop_
_entity_poly.entity_id
_entity_poly.type
_entity_poly.pdbx_seq_one_letter_code
_entity_poly.pdbx_strand_id
1 'polypeptide(L)' 'MLTDGQAVANLVTDAHLAALAVEHGCELASTDSDFARFPNLKWTNPLSR' A
#
# COMPACT_ATOMS: atom_id res chain seq x y z
N MET A 1 -0.74 9.72 26.93
CA MET A 1 -1.51 9.09 25.83
C MET A 1 -1.20 9.87 24.56
N LEU A 2 -0.32 9.32 23.74
CA LEU A 2 0.00 9.87 22.42
C LEU A 2 -0.06 8.67 21.47
N THR A 3 -1.25 8.44 20.93
CA THR A 3 -1.56 7.35 20.00
C THR A 3 -2.33 7.94 18.84
N ASP A 4 -1.69 8.88 18.13
CA ASP A 4 -2.16 9.32 16.82
C ASP A 4 -0.94 9.89 16.07
N GLY A 5 -0.20 8.99 15.43
CA GLY A 5 1.06 9.33 14.78
C GLY A 5 1.46 8.29 13.73
N GLN A 6 0.49 7.56 13.19
CA GLN A 6 0.73 6.58 12.14
C GLN A 6 0.11 7.07 10.84
N ALA A 7 0.91 7.03 9.77
CA ALA A 7 0.50 7.19 8.38
C ALA A 7 0.36 8.61 7.79
N VAL A 8 1.29 9.53 8.08
CA VAL A 8 1.61 10.62 7.12
C VAL A 8 3.02 10.55 6.53
N ALA A 9 3.95 9.87 7.20
CA ALA A 9 5.34 9.79 6.73
C ALA A 9 5.60 8.74 5.63
N ASN A 10 4.74 7.70 5.49
CA ASN A 10 4.97 6.62 4.53
C ASN A 10 4.13 6.73 3.24
N LEU A 11 3.13 7.61 3.21
CA LEU A 11 2.20 7.77 2.09
C LEU A 11 2.89 8.06 0.75
N VAL A 12 4.01 8.79 0.77
CA VAL A 12 4.79 9.09 -0.44
C VAL A 12 5.46 7.83 -0.99
N THR A 13 6.06 7.02 -0.11
CA THR A 13 6.68 5.74 -0.47
C THR A 13 5.62 4.75 -0.98
N ASP A 14 4.49 4.67 -0.28
CA ASP A 14 3.37 3.79 -0.65
C ASP A 14 2.77 4.19 -2.00
N ALA A 15 2.62 5.49 -2.26
CA ALA A 15 2.16 6.01 -3.54
C ALA A 15 3.14 5.70 -4.67
N HIS A 16 4.45 5.78 -4.44
CA HIS A 16 5.46 5.38 -5.43
C HIS A 16 5.43 3.88 -5.73
N LEU A 17 5.31 3.03 -4.71
CA LEU A 17 5.18 1.58 -4.90
C LEU A 17 3.89 1.21 -5.64
N ALA A 18 2.78 1.89 -5.30
CA ALA A 18 1.51 1.73 -5.97
C ALA A 18 1.60 2.16 -7.45
N ALA A 19 2.20 3.33 -7.73
CA ALA A 19 2.38 3.83 -9.08
C ALA A 19 3.24 2.87 -9.91
N LEU A 20 4.37 2.41 -9.38
CA LEU A 20 5.25 1.45 -10.06
C LEU A 20 4.52 0.13 -10.38
N ALA A 21 3.79 -0.42 -9.40
CA ALA A 21 3.01 -1.64 -9.62
C ALA A 21 1.92 -1.44 -10.68
N VAL A 22 1.21 -0.30 -10.67
CA VAL A 22 0.17 0.02 -11.66
C VAL A 22 0.78 0.21 -13.06
N GLU A 23 1.88 0.96 -13.19
CA GLU A 23 2.56 1.24 -14.46
C GLU A 23 3.10 -0.04 -15.11
N HIS A 24 3.63 -0.96 -14.31
CA HIS A 24 4.14 -2.25 -14.78
C HIS A 24 3.07 -3.34 -14.86
N GLY A 25 1.83 -3.06 -14.46
CA GLY A 25 0.73 -4.04 -14.43
C GLY A 25 0.97 -5.19 -13.44
N CYS A 26 1.81 -4.97 -12.43
CA CYS A 26 2.16 -5.95 -11.41
C CYS A 26 1.16 -5.93 -10.23
N GLU A 27 1.09 -7.06 -9.53
CA GLU A 27 0.36 -7.17 -8.27
C GLU A 27 1.31 -6.90 -7.09
N LEU A 28 0.92 -6.00 -6.20
CA LEU A 28 1.67 -5.69 -4.99
C LEU A 28 1.28 -6.66 -3.88
N ALA A 29 2.20 -7.53 -3.47
CA ALA A 29 2.01 -8.37 -2.30
C ALA A 29 2.51 -7.63 -1.06
N SER A 30 1.62 -7.15 -0.20
CA SER A 30 1.98 -6.45 1.04
C SER A 30 0.99 -6.78 2.16
N THR A 31 1.45 -6.78 3.40
CA THR A 31 0.59 -7.01 4.58
C THR A 31 -0.14 -5.76 5.03
N ASP A 32 0.20 -4.63 4.43
CA ASP A 32 -0.28 -3.31 4.78
C ASP A 32 -1.61 -3.02 4.07
N SER A 33 -2.66 -2.78 4.85
CA SER A 33 -4.01 -2.55 4.31
C SER A 33 -4.19 -1.16 3.73
N ASP A 34 -3.24 -0.25 3.92
CA ASP A 34 -3.32 1.09 3.38
C ASP A 34 -3.20 1.08 1.85
N PHE A 35 -2.68 0.01 1.24
CA PHE A 35 -2.68 -0.16 -0.22
C PHE A 35 -4.09 -0.37 -0.81
N ALA A 36 -5.07 -0.81 -0.01
CA ALA A 36 -6.46 -0.91 -0.44
C ALA A 36 -7.09 0.45 -0.79
N ARG A 37 -6.46 1.57 -0.40
CA ARG A 37 -6.92 2.92 -0.74
C ARG A 37 -6.70 3.29 -2.21
N PHE A 38 -5.86 2.55 -2.94
CA PHE A 38 -5.52 2.83 -4.33
C PHE A 38 -6.40 2.00 -5.29
N PRO A 39 -7.41 2.60 -5.94
CA PRO A 39 -8.42 1.85 -6.72
C PRO A 39 -7.86 1.15 -7.97
N ASN A 40 -6.70 1.57 -8.47
CA ASN A 40 -6.08 0.99 -9.66
C ASN A 40 -4.95 -0.01 -9.32
N LEU A 41 -4.65 -0.21 -8.03
CA LEU A 41 -3.59 -1.09 -7.59
C LEU A 41 -4.15 -2.49 -7.34
N LYS A 42 -3.59 -3.49 -8.03
CA LYS A 42 -3.79 -4.89 -7.66
C LYS A 42 -2.93 -5.17 -6.44
N TRP A 43 -3.55 -5.37 -5.28
CA TRP A 43 -2.85 -5.63 -4.04
C TRP A 43 -3.39 -6.91 -3.39
N THR A 44 -2.49 -7.72 -2.84
CA THR A 44 -2.81 -8.95 -2.12
C THR A 44 -2.05 -9.02 -0.80
N ASN A 45 -2.68 -9.56 0.24
CA ASN A 45 -2.04 -9.79 1.53
C ASN A 45 -1.59 -11.26 1.65
N PRO A 46 -0.27 -11.56 1.57
CA PRO A 46 0.23 -12.92 1.60
C PRO A 46 0.05 -13.63 2.95
N LEU A 47 -0.24 -12.90 4.03
CA LEU A 47 -0.51 -13.46 5.36
C LEU A 47 -1.99 -13.71 5.63
N SER A 48 -2.88 -13.31 4.71
CA SER A 48 -4.32 -13.56 4.85
C SER A 48 -4.74 -14.95 4.35
N ARG A 49 -3.79 -15.88 4.23
CA ARG A 49 -4.01 -17.26 3.74
C ARG A 49 -4.03 -18.28 4.87
#